data_AF-A0A7S0BWN3-F1
#
_entry.id   AF-A0A7S0BWN3-F1
#
_cell.length_a   1.000
_cell.length_b   1.000
_cell.length_c   1.000
_cell.angle_alpha   90.00
_cell.angle_beta   90.00
_cell.angle_gamma   90.00
#
_symmetry.space_group_name_H-M   'P 1'
#
loop_
_entity.id
_entity.type
_entity.pdbx_description
1 polymer ?
#
loop_
_entity_poly.entity_id
_entity_poly.type
_entity_poly.pdbx_seq_one_letter_code
_entity_poly.pdbx_strand_id
1 'polypeptide(L)'
;ASVSSDEHNVNDSKHTHKQILTQTFKQFFDVGVPSLIPSLKRIVAIHLQGWNMTTSLEMSAIEFVSGINSIRRTFDEEHLFLCLMTSLTTINNRSNFDARAMSILDETWDIAESELFDKALIDCIDATFDTIKYDEWNSIFYPTDAVASSAANLNCSSDDLSKKLPLVQIVTMLQQKRWCKAGNDVKSMNSNAFILAMKKLRSLQMLYNAI
;
A
#
# COMPACT_ATOMS: atom_id res chain seq x y z
N ALA A 1 35.82 -16.56 37.87
CA ALA A 1 34.41 -16.43 37.47
C ALA A 1 34.28 -15.19 36.59
N SER A 2 34.50 -15.36 35.29
CA SER A 2 34.42 -14.31 34.26
C SER A 2 33.11 -14.48 33.50
N VAL A 3 32.01 -14.17 34.20
CA VAL A 3 30.66 -14.09 33.64
C VAL A 3 30.18 -12.69 33.97
N SER A 4 30.02 -11.81 32.98
CA SER A 4 29.05 -10.68 32.98
C SER A 4 29.29 -9.61 31.91
N SER A 5 30.33 -9.69 31.07
CA SER A 5 30.52 -8.66 30.02
C SER A 5 29.66 -8.89 28.76
N ASP A 6 29.36 -10.14 28.42
CA ASP A 6 28.64 -10.47 27.18
C ASP A 6 27.11 -10.34 27.30
N GLU A 7 26.54 -10.55 28.50
CA GLU A 7 25.08 -10.45 28.70
C GLU A 7 24.57 -8.99 28.72
N HIS A 8 25.39 -8.03 29.17
CA HIS A 8 25.02 -6.61 29.10
C HIS A 8 24.96 -6.11 27.65
N ASN A 9 25.89 -6.54 26.79
CA ASN A 9 25.96 -6.10 25.40
C ASN A 9 24.76 -6.58 24.54
N VAL A 10 24.23 -7.78 24.82
CA VAL A 10 23.06 -8.32 24.09
C VAL A 10 21.78 -7.57 24.45
N ASN A 11 21.62 -7.15 25.71
CA ASN A 11 20.42 -6.42 26.14
C ASN A 11 20.41 -4.98 25.61
N ASP A 12 21.56 -4.32 25.59
CA ASP A 12 21.69 -2.98 25.00
C ASP A 12 21.42 -3.02 23.50
N SER A 13 21.92 -4.04 22.79
CA SER A 13 21.66 -4.25 21.37
C SER A 13 20.16 -4.37 21.06
N LYS A 14 19.42 -5.19 21.82
CA LYS A 14 17.97 -5.37 21.62
C LYS A 14 17.20 -4.08 21.89
N HIS A 15 17.63 -3.29 22.87
CA HIS A 15 17.01 -2.02 23.19
C HIS A 15 17.15 -1.02 22.03
N THR A 16 18.36 -0.86 21.48
CA THR A 16 18.65 0.02 20.35
C THR A 16 17.81 -0.33 19.12
N HIS A 17 17.76 -1.62 18.72
CA HIS A 17 16.95 -2.05 17.56
C HIS A 17 15.46 -1.77 17.77
N LYS A 18 14.93 -2.10 18.96
CA LYS A 18 13.52 -1.85 19.28
C LYS A 18 13.20 -0.36 19.21
N GLN A 19 14.09 0.48 19.72
CA GLN A 19 13.91 1.93 19.70
C GLN A 19 13.85 2.45 18.26
N ILE A 20 14.79 2.06 17.40
CA ILE A 20 14.83 2.45 16.00
C ILE A 20 13.55 2.02 15.29
N LEU A 21 13.20 0.73 15.35
CA LEU A 21 11.99 0.22 14.71
C LEU A 21 10.74 0.98 15.18
N THR A 22 10.60 1.18 16.50
CA THR A 22 9.44 1.88 17.06
C THR A 22 9.37 3.32 16.54
N GLN A 23 10.49 4.04 16.51
CA GLN A 23 10.51 5.42 16.02
C GLN A 23 10.30 5.49 14.51
N THR A 24 10.88 4.58 13.74
CA THR A 24 10.70 4.50 12.28
C THR A 24 9.27 4.26 11.89
N PHE A 25 8.62 3.23 12.46
CA PHE A 25 7.22 2.99 12.19
C PHE A 25 6.33 4.12 12.68
N LYS A 26 6.62 4.66 13.88
CA LYS A 26 5.87 5.79 14.41
C LYS A 26 5.91 6.99 13.47
N GLN A 27 7.10 7.43 13.03
CA GLN A 27 7.20 8.57 12.12
C GLN A 27 6.60 8.29 10.75
N PHE A 28 6.75 7.06 10.24
CA PHE A 28 6.10 6.66 8.99
C PHE A 28 4.58 6.80 9.06
N PHE A 29 3.94 6.34 10.13
CA PHE A 29 2.48 6.42 10.27
C PHE A 29 1.97 7.79 10.75
N ASP A 30 2.72 8.50 11.61
CA ASP A 30 2.29 9.79 12.17
C ASP A 30 2.58 10.97 11.22
N VAL A 31 3.62 10.86 10.38
CA VAL A 31 4.10 11.95 9.51
C VAL A 31 4.08 11.54 8.04
N GLY A 32 4.69 10.40 7.70
CA GLY A 32 4.80 9.91 6.33
C GLY A 32 3.44 9.73 5.66
N VAL A 33 2.62 8.80 6.16
CA VAL A 33 1.30 8.49 5.58
C VAL A 33 0.39 9.73 5.51
N PRO A 34 0.26 10.57 6.56
CA PRO A 34 -0.52 11.81 6.47
C PRO A 34 0.00 12.77 5.40
N SER A 35 1.31 12.86 5.17
CA SER A 35 1.89 13.73 4.14
C SER A 35 1.53 13.31 2.71
N LEU A 36 1.21 12.02 2.50
CA LEU A 36 0.77 11.50 1.21
C LEU A 36 -0.66 11.93 0.83
N ILE A 37 -1.52 12.12 1.83
CA ILE A 37 -2.96 12.35 1.62
C ILE A 37 -3.23 13.61 0.76
N PRO A 38 -2.61 14.78 1.02
CA PRO A 38 -2.80 15.97 0.18
C PRO A 38 -2.39 15.75 -1.28
N SER A 39 -1.26 15.08 -1.53
CA SER A 39 -0.80 14.78 -2.89
C SER A 39 -1.74 13.83 -3.60
N LEU A 40 -2.17 12.75 -2.95
CA LEU A 40 -3.15 11.83 -3.51
C LEU A 40 -4.47 12.54 -3.82
N LYS A 41 -4.98 13.37 -2.91
CA LYS A 41 -6.21 14.16 -3.14
C LYS A 41 -6.08 15.07 -4.36
N ARG A 42 -4.94 15.73 -4.51
CA ARG A 42 -4.65 16.60 -5.65
C ARG A 42 -4.61 15.82 -6.96
N ILE A 43 -3.91 14.69 -7.00
CA ILE A 43 -3.82 13.84 -8.21
C ILE A 43 -5.20 13.29 -8.57
N VAL A 44 -5.93 12.75 -7.60
CA VAL A 44 -7.30 12.29 -7.79
C VAL A 44 -8.17 13.42 -8.33
N ALA A 45 -8.08 14.63 -7.77
CA ALA A 45 -8.84 15.77 -8.27
C ALA A 45 -8.50 16.11 -9.73
N ILE A 46 -7.21 16.09 -10.13
CA ILE A 46 -6.79 16.34 -11.51
C ILE A 46 -7.37 15.30 -12.47
N HIS A 47 -7.29 14.01 -12.13
CA HIS A 47 -7.83 12.94 -12.97
C HIS A 47 -9.36 12.94 -13.01
N LEU A 48 -10.02 13.29 -11.90
CA LEU A 48 -11.48 13.38 -11.82
C LEU A 48 -12.04 14.69 -12.40
N GLN A 49 -11.25 15.73 -12.64
CA GLN A 49 -11.74 16.97 -13.28
C GLN A 49 -12.34 16.72 -14.66
N GLY A 50 -11.79 15.75 -15.40
CA GLY A 50 -12.36 15.32 -16.69
C GLY A 50 -13.65 14.51 -16.55
N TRP A 51 -13.99 14.07 -15.34
CA TRP A 51 -15.14 13.23 -15.06
C TRP A 51 -16.30 14.11 -14.63
N ASN A 52 -16.95 14.73 -15.60
CA ASN A 52 -18.07 15.61 -15.33
C ASN A 52 -19.26 14.81 -14.77
N MET A 53 -19.47 14.87 -13.45
CA MET A 53 -20.53 14.15 -12.72
C MET A 53 -21.94 14.65 -13.07
N THR A 54 -22.07 15.79 -13.76
CA THR A 54 -23.37 16.39 -14.10
C THR A 54 -23.94 15.91 -15.43
N THR A 55 -23.08 15.40 -16.32
CA THR A 55 -23.53 14.65 -17.50
C THR A 55 -23.74 13.19 -17.09
N SER A 56 -24.64 12.46 -17.75
CA SER A 56 -24.86 11.02 -17.54
C SER A 56 -23.62 10.22 -18.00
N LEU A 57 -22.49 10.44 -17.32
CA LEU A 57 -21.22 9.81 -17.61
C LEU A 57 -21.31 8.38 -17.09
N GLU A 58 -21.55 7.48 -18.02
CA GLU A 58 -21.46 6.06 -17.76
C GLU A 58 -20.02 5.61 -17.98
N MET A 59 -19.54 4.74 -17.10
CA MET A 59 -18.18 4.24 -17.10
C MET A 59 -18.20 2.72 -17.04
N SER A 60 -17.45 2.09 -17.92
CA SER A 60 -17.19 0.64 -17.89
C SER A 60 -16.14 0.28 -16.82
N ALA A 61 -16.08 -1.00 -16.46
CA ALA A 61 -15.04 -1.52 -15.57
C ALA A 61 -13.62 -1.24 -16.10
N ILE A 62 -13.43 -1.33 -17.43
CA ILE A 62 -12.14 -1.10 -18.10
C ILE A 62 -11.72 0.37 -17.97
N GLU A 63 -12.63 1.30 -18.26
CA GLU A 63 -12.38 2.75 -18.13
C GLU A 63 -12.08 3.12 -16.68
N PHE A 64 -12.81 2.54 -15.72
CA PHE A 64 -12.56 2.74 -14.30
C PHE A 64 -11.15 2.27 -13.88
N VAL A 65 -10.79 1.03 -14.22
CA VAL A 65 -9.46 0.47 -13.90
C VAL A 65 -8.35 1.28 -14.57
N SER A 66 -8.54 1.71 -15.82
CA SER A 66 -7.59 2.56 -16.52
C SER A 66 -7.39 3.92 -15.82
N GLY A 67 -8.48 4.53 -15.36
CA GLY A 67 -8.45 5.78 -14.59
C GLY A 67 -7.70 5.61 -13.26
N ILE A 68 -7.97 4.54 -12.52
CA ILE A 68 -7.25 4.26 -11.27
C ILE A 68 -5.76 3.99 -11.52
N ASN A 69 -5.42 3.22 -12.55
CA ASN A 69 -4.03 2.98 -12.92
C ASN A 69 -3.29 4.28 -13.29
N SER A 70 -3.98 5.20 -13.94
CA SER A 70 -3.44 6.53 -14.28
C SER A 70 -3.17 7.36 -13.02
N ILE A 71 -4.12 7.40 -12.08
CA ILE A 71 -3.95 8.06 -10.77
C ILE A 71 -2.75 7.46 -10.03
N ARG A 72 -2.67 6.12 -9.99
CA ARG A 72 -1.61 5.41 -9.31
C ARG A 72 -0.25 5.74 -9.90
N ARG A 73 -0.09 5.63 -11.23
CA ARG A 73 1.19 5.91 -11.90
C ARG A 73 1.70 7.31 -11.59
N THR A 74 0.82 8.31 -11.63
CA THR A 74 1.17 9.70 -11.28
C THR A 74 1.61 9.84 -9.81
N PHE A 75 1.04 9.05 -8.91
CA PHE A 75 1.37 9.09 -7.48
C PHE A 75 2.67 8.35 -7.15
N ASP A 76 2.89 7.19 -7.76
CA ASP A 76 4.06 6.34 -7.53
C ASP A 76 5.36 7.03 -8.00
N GLU A 77 5.32 7.76 -9.12
CA GLU A 77 6.50 8.45 -9.69
C GLU A 77 7.06 9.57 -8.79
N GLU A 78 6.27 10.15 -7.88
CA GLU A 78 6.67 11.37 -7.15
C GLU A 78 6.60 11.28 -5.63
N HIS A 79 5.70 10.49 -5.04
CA HIS A 79 5.30 10.71 -3.64
C HIS A 79 5.69 9.58 -2.69
N LEU A 80 5.80 8.34 -3.16
CA LEU A 80 5.91 7.18 -2.28
C LEU A 80 7.30 7.04 -1.67
N PHE A 81 8.35 7.20 -2.49
CA PHE A 81 9.73 7.32 -2.03
C PHE A 81 9.90 8.54 -1.10
N LEU A 82 9.37 9.70 -1.51
CA LEU A 82 9.48 10.94 -0.73
C LEU A 82 8.87 10.80 0.68
N CYS A 83 7.77 10.07 0.83
CA CYS A 83 7.17 9.78 2.14
C CYS A 83 8.10 8.98 3.06
N LEU A 84 8.72 7.93 2.53
CA LEU A 84 9.67 7.12 3.30
C LEU A 84 10.88 7.97 3.72
N MET A 85 11.47 8.71 2.79
CA MET A 85 12.65 9.54 3.04
C MET A 85 12.36 10.70 4.01
N THR A 86 11.18 11.33 3.91
CA THR A 86 10.76 12.37 4.86
C THR A 86 10.65 11.81 6.28
N SER A 87 10.15 10.58 6.41
CA SER A 87 10.02 9.90 7.70
C SER A 87 11.40 9.61 8.30
N LEU A 88 12.32 9.05 7.50
CA LEU A 88 13.70 8.78 7.93
C LEU A 88 14.47 10.06 8.29
N THR A 89 14.32 11.13 7.51
CA THR A 89 14.97 12.42 7.78
C THR A 89 14.50 13.02 9.10
N THR A 90 13.19 12.93 9.36
CA THR A 90 12.58 13.47 10.58
C THR A 90 13.09 12.75 11.83
N ILE A 91 13.37 11.45 11.71
CA ILE A 91 13.96 10.64 12.78
C ILE A 91 15.39 11.11 13.06
N ASN A 92 16.22 11.15 12.00
CA ASN A 92 17.63 11.52 12.09
C ASN A 92 17.84 12.89 12.78
N ASN A 93 16.96 13.85 12.49
CA ASN A 93 17.05 15.20 13.04
C ASN A 93 16.55 15.36 14.50
N ARG A 94 15.88 14.36 15.09
CA ARG A 94 15.15 14.53 16.37
C ARG A 94 15.69 13.72 17.53
N SER A 95 16.74 12.94 17.33
CA SER A 95 17.03 11.82 18.21
C SER A 95 18.37 11.94 18.93
N ASN A 96 18.30 11.75 20.26
CA ASN A 96 19.45 11.37 21.09
C ASN A 96 19.82 9.90 20.85
N PHE A 97 20.07 9.52 19.60
CA PHE A 97 20.52 8.16 19.30
C PHE A 97 21.99 8.02 19.66
N ASP A 98 22.34 6.84 20.17
CA ASP A 98 23.74 6.46 20.29
C ASP A 98 24.35 6.23 18.89
N ALA A 99 25.69 6.14 18.84
CA ALA A 99 26.41 5.96 17.58
C ALA A 99 25.97 4.69 16.81
N ARG A 100 25.50 3.66 17.52
CA ARG A 100 25.05 2.41 16.90
C ARG A 100 23.70 2.58 16.24
N ALA A 101 22.77 3.28 16.87
CA ALA A 101 21.48 3.59 16.26
C ALA A 101 21.62 4.47 15.02
N MET A 102 22.56 5.41 15.03
CA MET A 102 22.89 6.20 13.85
C MET A 102 23.40 5.31 12.71
N SER A 103 24.34 4.40 12.98
CA SER A 103 24.83 3.44 11.97
C SER A 103 23.71 2.59 11.35
N ILE A 104 22.76 2.11 12.16
CA ILE A 104 21.63 1.31 11.65
C ILE A 104 20.70 2.17 10.78
N LEU A 105 20.49 3.44 11.15
CA LEU A 105 19.67 4.35 10.35
C LEU A 105 20.34 4.70 9.02
N ASP A 106 21.66 4.89 9.01
CA ASP A 106 22.43 5.11 7.80
C ASP A 106 22.35 3.88 6.87
N GLU A 107 22.56 2.67 7.39
CA GLU A 107 22.38 1.44 6.61
C GLU A 107 20.94 1.28 6.10
N THR A 108 19.94 1.65 6.90
CA THR A 108 18.53 1.63 6.48
C THR A 108 18.28 2.64 5.35
N TRP A 109 18.94 3.79 5.40
CA TRP A 109 18.87 4.81 4.36
C TRP A 109 19.49 4.29 3.06
N ASP A 110 20.67 3.68 3.12
CA ASP A 110 21.33 3.07 1.96
C ASP A 110 20.46 2.00 1.31
N ILE A 111 19.79 1.16 2.11
CA ILE A 111 18.84 0.16 1.61
C ILE A 111 17.64 0.85 0.95
N ALA A 112 17.08 1.88 1.57
CA ALA A 112 15.92 2.60 1.04
C ALA A 112 16.21 3.29 -0.30
N GLU A 113 17.45 3.76 -0.52
CA GLU A 113 17.91 4.34 -1.79
C GLU A 113 18.29 3.30 -2.86
N SER A 114 18.28 2.00 -2.52
CA SER A 114 18.70 0.96 -3.44
C SER A 114 17.65 0.65 -4.51
N GLU A 115 18.10 0.38 -5.75
CA GLU A 115 17.22 -0.07 -6.85
C GLU A 115 16.43 -1.35 -6.50
N LEU A 116 16.99 -2.21 -5.65
CA LEU A 116 16.33 -3.42 -5.17
C LEU A 116 15.13 -3.10 -4.28
N PHE A 117 15.27 -2.10 -3.40
CA PHE A 117 14.18 -1.64 -2.57
C PHE A 117 13.06 -1.02 -3.40
N ASP A 118 13.40 -0.13 -4.34
CA ASP A 118 12.42 0.48 -5.25
C ASP A 118 11.62 -0.57 -6.03
N LYS A 119 12.31 -1.57 -6.57
CA LYS A 119 11.65 -2.67 -7.28
C LYS A 119 10.72 -3.47 -6.36
N ALA A 120 11.18 -3.80 -5.14
CA ALA A 120 10.37 -4.51 -4.17
C ALA A 120 9.13 -3.70 -3.76
N LEU A 121 9.29 -2.39 -3.61
CA LEU A 121 8.21 -1.47 -3.29
C LEU A 121 7.16 -1.43 -4.39
N ILE A 122 7.57 -1.30 -5.66
CA ILE A 122 6.66 -1.33 -6.81
C ILE A 122 5.88 -2.64 -6.86
N ASP A 123 6.56 -3.79 -6.73
CA ASP A 123 5.91 -5.11 -6.74
C ASP A 123 4.89 -5.25 -5.59
N CYS A 124 5.18 -4.69 -4.41
CA CYS A 124 4.26 -4.66 -3.28
C CYS A 124 2.99 -3.83 -3.58
N ILE A 125 3.16 -2.69 -4.21
CA ILE A 125 2.05 -1.81 -4.59
C ILE A 125 1.21 -2.51 -5.68
N ASP A 126 1.85 -3.11 -6.69
CA ASP A 126 1.18 -3.89 -7.74
C ASP A 126 0.31 -4.99 -7.16
N ALA A 127 0.87 -5.83 -6.29
CA ALA A 127 0.13 -6.91 -5.64
C ALA A 127 -1.04 -6.39 -4.79
N THR A 128 -0.86 -5.25 -4.11
CA THR A 128 -1.91 -4.62 -3.31
C THR A 128 -3.05 -4.10 -4.20
N PHE A 129 -2.72 -3.40 -5.28
CA PHE A 129 -3.71 -2.89 -6.23
C PHE A 129 -4.46 -4.01 -6.93
N ASP A 130 -3.78 -5.07 -7.36
CA ASP A 130 -4.41 -6.24 -7.95
C ASP A 130 -5.39 -6.87 -6.96
N THR A 131 -4.99 -7.06 -5.70
CA THR A 131 -5.88 -7.60 -4.66
C THR A 131 -7.14 -6.74 -4.50
N ILE A 132 -7.00 -5.42 -4.38
CA ILE A 132 -8.15 -4.51 -4.24
C ILE A 132 -9.03 -4.53 -5.50
N LYS A 133 -8.41 -4.54 -6.68
CA LYS A 133 -9.10 -4.59 -7.97
C LYS A 133 -9.96 -5.85 -8.09
N TYR A 134 -9.37 -7.03 -7.85
CA TYR A 134 -10.05 -8.31 -8.02
C TYR A 134 -11.07 -8.59 -6.92
N ASP A 135 -10.74 -8.29 -5.66
CA ASP A 135 -11.59 -8.66 -4.53
C ASP A 135 -12.68 -7.61 -4.23
N GLU A 136 -12.39 -6.33 -4.46
CA GLU A 136 -13.31 -5.25 -4.07
C GLU A 136 -13.95 -4.57 -5.26
N TRP A 137 -13.16 -4.08 -6.22
CA TRP A 137 -13.70 -3.23 -7.30
C TRP A 137 -14.47 -4.00 -8.36
N ASN A 138 -14.06 -5.22 -8.69
CA ASN A 138 -14.80 -6.05 -9.64
C ASN A 138 -16.26 -6.25 -9.23
N SER A 139 -16.54 -6.39 -7.93
CA SER A 139 -17.90 -6.54 -7.43
C SER A 139 -18.79 -5.30 -7.58
N ILE A 140 -18.21 -4.12 -7.89
CA ILE A 140 -18.99 -2.91 -8.23
C ILE A 140 -19.70 -3.10 -9.56
N PHE A 141 -19.01 -3.66 -10.55
CA PHE A 141 -19.53 -3.90 -11.89
C PHE A 141 -20.24 -5.26 -11.98
N TYR A 142 -19.78 -6.24 -11.21
CA TYR A 142 -20.25 -7.63 -11.22
C TYR A 142 -20.66 -8.11 -9.81
N PRO A 143 -21.82 -7.66 -9.27
CA PRO A 143 -22.30 -8.11 -7.97
C PRO A 143 -22.48 -9.64 -7.95
N THR A 144 -21.82 -10.29 -7.00
CA THR A 144 -21.76 -11.76 -6.88
C THR A 144 -23.11 -12.42 -6.58
N ASP A 145 -24.11 -11.62 -6.18
CA ASP A 145 -25.47 -12.08 -5.86
C ASP A 145 -26.20 -12.72 -7.08
N ALA A 146 -25.69 -12.54 -8.30
CA ALA A 146 -26.22 -13.19 -9.50
C ALA A 146 -25.57 -14.57 -9.80
N VAL A 147 -24.50 -14.98 -9.11
CA VAL A 147 -23.66 -16.14 -9.53
C VAL A 147 -23.36 -17.12 -8.39
N ALA A 148 -24.17 -17.16 -7.33
CA ALA A 148 -24.07 -18.18 -6.28
C ALA A 148 -24.29 -19.65 -6.78
N SER A 149 -24.43 -19.88 -8.09
CA SER A 149 -24.69 -21.20 -8.67
C SER A 149 -23.59 -21.77 -9.59
N SER A 150 -22.41 -21.15 -9.75
CA SER A 150 -21.34 -21.79 -10.57
C SER A 150 -19.93 -21.26 -10.27
N ALA A 151 -19.33 -21.74 -9.19
CA ALA A 151 -17.97 -21.37 -8.78
C ALA A 151 -16.84 -22.12 -9.53
N ALA A 152 -17.09 -22.66 -10.75
CA ALA A 152 -16.10 -23.52 -11.42
C ALA A 152 -15.75 -23.17 -12.87
N ASN A 153 -16.35 -22.15 -13.49
CA ASN A 153 -15.97 -21.74 -14.85
C ASN A 153 -16.03 -20.21 -14.99
N LEU A 154 -14.88 -19.55 -14.81
CA LEU A 154 -14.64 -18.17 -15.22
C LEU A 154 -14.51 -18.08 -16.76
N ASN A 155 -15.54 -18.55 -17.48
CA ASN A 155 -15.75 -18.14 -18.86
C ASN A 155 -16.61 -16.87 -18.82
N CYS A 156 -15.96 -15.75 -18.51
CA CYS A 156 -16.55 -14.43 -18.62
C CYS A 156 -16.92 -14.21 -20.09
N SER A 157 -18.21 -14.24 -20.42
CA SER A 157 -18.65 -13.94 -21.79
C SER A 157 -18.22 -12.53 -22.16
N SER A 158 -17.69 -12.32 -23.37
CA SER A 158 -17.20 -11.03 -23.86
C SER A 158 -18.21 -9.88 -23.74
N ASP A 159 -19.52 -10.19 -23.67
CA ASP A 159 -20.58 -9.20 -23.50
C ASP A 159 -20.58 -8.52 -22.12
N ASP A 160 -20.03 -9.15 -21.08
CA ASP A 160 -20.12 -8.63 -19.70
C ASP A 160 -19.13 -7.47 -19.44
N LEU A 161 -18.08 -7.35 -20.26
CA LEU A 161 -17.12 -6.24 -20.20
C LEU A 161 -17.70 -4.90 -20.70
N SER A 162 -18.85 -4.95 -21.37
CA SER A 162 -19.51 -3.76 -21.93
C SER A 162 -20.41 -3.01 -20.93
N LYS A 163 -20.69 -3.61 -19.76
CA LYS A 163 -21.57 -3.01 -18.76
C LYS A 163 -21.00 -1.68 -18.27
N LYS A 164 -21.75 -0.61 -18.49
CA LYS A 164 -21.45 0.72 -17.97
C LYS A 164 -22.34 1.04 -16.78
N LEU A 165 -21.77 1.75 -15.81
CA LEU A 165 -22.50 2.25 -14.65
C LEU A 165 -22.37 3.78 -14.58
N PRO A 166 -23.41 4.49 -14.16
CA PRO A 166 -23.30 5.92 -13.86
C PRO A 166 -22.20 6.17 -12.83
N LEU A 167 -21.36 7.19 -13.06
CA LEU A 167 -20.24 7.50 -12.17
C LEU A 167 -20.69 7.74 -10.72
N VAL A 168 -21.83 8.40 -10.51
CA VAL A 168 -22.42 8.64 -9.18
C VAL A 168 -22.66 7.33 -8.44
N GLN A 169 -23.12 6.29 -9.14
CA GLN A 169 -23.33 4.96 -8.57
C GLN A 169 -21.99 4.31 -8.19
N ILE A 170 -20.99 4.37 -9.08
CA ILE A 170 -19.64 3.84 -8.81
C ILE A 170 -19.05 4.49 -7.55
N VAL A 171 -19.12 5.82 -7.45
CA VAL A 171 -18.63 6.58 -6.29
C VAL A 171 -19.39 6.22 -5.02
N THR A 172 -20.72 6.10 -5.10
CA THR A 172 -21.55 5.68 -3.96
C THR A 172 -21.16 4.29 -3.48
N MET A 173 -20.94 3.33 -4.38
CA MET A 173 -20.53 1.97 -4.05
C MET A 173 -19.11 1.92 -3.46
N LEU A 174 -18.17 2.71 -4.00
CA LEU A 174 -16.82 2.86 -3.44
C LEU A 174 -16.86 3.43 -2.02
N GLN A 175 -17.72 4.43 -1.78
CA GLN A 175 -17.93 4.96 -0.44
C GLN A 175 -18.49 3.85 0.46
N GLN A 176 -19.62 3.22 0.12
CA GLN A 176 -20.23 2.18 0.95
C GLN A 176 -19.26 1.05 1.34
N LYS A 177 -18.45 0.54 0.39
CA LYS A 177 -17.43 -0.48 0.67
C LYS A 177 -16.39 -0.02 1.69
N ARG A 178 -16.01 1.26 1.65
CA ARG A 178 -15.05 1.85 2.60
C ARG A 178 -15.60 1.89 4.03
N TRP A 179 -16.88 2.19 4.20
CA TRP A 179 -17.52 2.32 5.51
C TRP A 179 -17.87 0.96 6.13
N CYS A 180 -18.21 -0.05 5.32
CA CYS A 180 -18.52 -1.38 5.83
C CYS A 180 -17.31 -2.12 6.45
N LYS A 181 -16.08 -1.86 5.99
CA LYS A 181 -14.86 -2.54 6.52
C LYS A 181 -14.16 -1.78 7.65
N ALA A 182 -14.15 -0.45 7.61
CA ALA A 182 -13.44 0.35 8.63
C ALA A 182 -14.13 0.34 10.02
N GLY A 183 -15.43 0.04 10.07
CA GLY A 183 -16.23 0.12 11.30
C GLY A 183 -16.26 -1.14 12.17
N ASN A 184 -16.05 -2.35 11.64
CA ASN A 184 -16.32 -3.58 12.41
C ASN A 184 -15.41 -4.79 12.14
N ASP A 185 -14.57 -4.84 11.11
CA ASP A 185 -13.68 -6.00 10.93
C ASP A 185 -12.47 -5.69 10.03
N VAL A 186 -11.37 -5.25 10.64
CA VAL A 186 -10.03 -5.31 10.02
C VAL A 186 -9.62 -6.77 9.72
N LYS A 187 -10.38 -7.76 10.20
CA LYS A 187 -10.22 -9.19 9.88
C LYS A 187 -10.77 -9.60 8.51
N SER A 188 -11.50 -8.74 7.80
CA SER A 188 -12.26 -9.13 6.59
C SER A 188 -11.51 -9.00 5.26
N MET A 189 -10.36 -8.33 5.21
CA MET A 189 -9.39 -8.65 4.16
C MET A 189 -8.83 -10.01 4.56
N ASN A 190 -8.76 -10.99 3.65
CA ASN A 190 -8.07 -12.24 3.90
C ASN A 190 -6.58 -11.93 4.06
N SER A 191 -6.23 -11.38 5.22
CA SER A 191 -4.92 -10.85 5.57
C SER A 191 -3.88 -11.93 5.42
N ASN A 192 -4.26 -13.19 5.65
CA ASN A 192 -3.44 -14.35 5.36
C ASN A 192 -3.13 -14.51 3.86
N ALA A 193 -4.11 -14.36 2.96
CA ALA A 193 -3.85 -14.42 1.52
C ALA A 193 -2.99 -13.26 1.03
N PHE A 194 -3.26 -12.03 1.50
CA PHE A 194 -2.46 -10.85 1.17
C PHE A 194 -1.03 -10.97 1.72
N ILE A 195 -0.86 -11.30 2.99
CA ILE A 195 0.45 -11.53 3.61
C ILE A 195 1.18 -12.68 2.92
N LEU A 196 0.49 -13.76 2.53
CA LEU A 196 1.10 -14.87 1.81
C LEU A 196 1.50 -14.48 0.39
N ALA A 197 0.73 -13.64 -0.30
CA ALA A 197 1.09 -13.08 -1.60
C ALA A 197 2.33 -12.18 -1.49
N MET A 198 2.35 -11.29 -0.50
CA MET A 198 3.50 -10.43 -0.19
C MET A 198 4.75 -11.26 0.13
N LYS A 199 4.64 -12.31 0.94
CA LYS A 199 5.75 -13.24 1.25
C LYS A 199 6.27 -14.01 0.03
N LYS A 200 5.48 -14.11 -1.05
CA LYS A 200 5.87 -14.80 -2.29
C LYS A 200 6.47 -13.86 -3.33
N LEU A 201 6.50 -12.54 -3.08
CA LEU A 201 7.12 -11.59 -3.99
C LEU A 201 8.63 -11.85 -4.05
N ARG A 202 9.10 -12.23 -5.23
CA ARG A 202 10.51 -12.59 -5.47
C ARG A 202 11.44 -11.42 -5.18
N SER A 203 11.01 -10.19 -5.45
CA SER A 203 11.74 -8.96 -5.13
C SER A 203 11.93 -8.77 -3.63
N LEU A 204 10.90 -9.01 -2.80
CA LEU A 204 11.04 -9.00 -1.34
C LEU A 204 11.98 -10.10 -0.84
N GLN A 205 11.94 -11.29 -1.44
CA GLN A 205 12.88 -12.36 -1.11
C GLN A 205 14.32 -12.00 -1.51
N MET A 206 14.50 -11.37 -2.67
CA MET A 206 15.80 -10.90 -3.14
C MET A 206 16.36 -9.79 -2.25
N LEU A 207 15.52 -8.83 -1.85
CA LEU A 207 15.88 -7.78 -0.91
C LEU A 207 16.27 -8.38 0.44
N TYR A 208 15.48 -9.32 0.98
CA TYR A 208 15.78 -10.00 2.23
C TYR A 208 17.10 -10.78 2.18
N ASN A 209 17.44 -11.38 1.04
CA ASN A 209 18.70 -12.12 0.88
C ASN A 209 19.91 -11.20 0.64
N ALA A 210 19.69 -9.93 0.29
CA ALA A 210 20.75 -8.95 0.05
C ALA A 210 21.16 -8.19 1.32
N ILE A 211 20.31 -8.21 2.35
CA ILE A 211 20.53 -7.68 3.70
C ILE A 211 21.11 -8.78 4.58
#